data_AF-Q4LA10-F1
#
_entry.id   AF-Q4LA10-F1
#
_cell.length_a   1.000
_cell.length_b   1.000
_cell.length_c   1.000
_cell.angle_alpha   90.00
_cell.angle_beta   90.00
_cell.angle_gamma   90.00
#
_symmetry.space_group_name_H-M   'P 1'
#
loop_
_entity.id
_entity.type
_entity.pdbx_description
1 polymer ?
#
loop_
_entity_poly.entity_id
_entity_poly.type
_entity_poly.pdbx_seq_one_letter_code
_entity_poly.pdbx_strand_id
1 'polypeptide(L)' 'MKEQVLVTGGTGFLGLRIVAELLKQDYSVRATIRSLSKKDTILETLKAQNIDT' A
#
# COMPACT_ATOMS: atom_id res chain seq x y z
N MET A 1 -15.85 12.12 0.93
CA MET A 1 -14.55 12.00 0.26
C MET A 1 -13.61 11.28 1.22
N LYS A 2 -12.93 10.22 0.78
CA LYS A 2 -11.88 9.59 1.58
C LYS A 2 -10.65 10.49 1.58
N GLU A 3 -10.02 10.68 2.73
CA GLU A 3 -8.76 11.43 2.81
C GLU A 3 -7.67 10.66 2.06
N GLN A 4 -6.82 11.41 1.34
CA GLN A 4 -5.82 10.83 0.47
C GLN A 4 -4.43 10.93 1.10
N VAL A 5 -3.76 9.79 1.28
CA VAL A 5 -2.45 9.69 1.94
C VAL A 5 -1.38 9.26 0.94
N LEU A 6 -0.25 9.95 0.92
CA LEU A 6 0.94 9.56 0.18
C LEU A 6 1.96 8.92 1.13
N VAL A 7 2.29 7.65 0.90
CA VAL A 7 3.32 6.91 1.64
C VAL A 7 4.57 6.78 0.78
N THR A 8 5.63 7.52 1.13
CA THR A 8 6.91 7.35 0.45
C THR A 8 7.65 6.13 0.98
N GLY A 9 8.11 5.24 0.09
CA GLY A 9 8.76 4.00 0.51
C GLY A 9 7.79 2.92 1.01
N GLY A 10 6.56 2.90 0.49
CA GLY A 10 5.51 1.96 0.87
C GLY A 10 5.82 0.48 0.56
N THR A 11 6.96 0.18 -0.04
CA THR A 11 7.42 -1.20 -0.34
C THR A 11 8.30 -1.81 0.74
N GLY A 12 8.74 -1.02 1.73
CA GLY A 12 9.54 -1.53 2.85
C GLY A 12 8.69 -2.33 3.83
N PHE A 13 9.33 -3.05 4.75
CA PHE A 13 8.64 -3.85 5.78
C PHE A 13 7.61 -3.03 6.57
N LEU A 14 8.01 -1.85 7.05
CA LEU A 14 7.12 -0.95 7.79
C LEU A 14 6.13 -0.23 6.85
N GLY A 15 6.62 0.26 5.70
CA GLY A 15 5.80 1.01 4.74
C GLY A 15 4.61 0.20 4.24
N LEU A 16 4.80 -1.10 3.98
CA LEU A 16 3.73 -1.98 3.53
C LEU A 16 2.66 -2.18 4.61
N ARG A 17 3.07 -2.32 5.89
CA ARG A 17 2.12 -2.39 7.01
C ARG A 17 1.33 -1.10 7.19
N ILE A 18 1.97 0.06 6.99
CA ILE A 18 1.29 1.37 7.06
C ILE A 18 0.26 1.49 5.93
N VAL A 19 0.63 1.16 4.69
CA VAL A 19 -0.29 1.16 3.54
C VAL A 19 -1.48 0.25 3.84
N ALA A 20 -1.22 -0.96 4.31
CA ALA A 20 -2.26 -1.93 4.64
C ALA A 20 -3.25 -1.41 5.70
N GLU A 21 -2.74 -0.81 6.77
CA GLU A 21 -3.55 -0.30 7.87
C GLU A 21 -4.40 0.92 7.45
N LEU A 22 -3.83 1.83 6.66
CA LEU A 22 -4.56 2.96 6.09
C LEU A 22 -5.70 2.51 5.16
N LEU A 23 -5.45 1.49 4.32
CA LEU A 23 -6.49 0.95 3.44
C LEU A 23 -7.64 0.30 4.24
N LYS A 24 -7.35 -0.41 5.33
CA LYS A 24 -8.38 -0.96 6.25
C LYS A 24 -9.22 0.12 6.93
N GLN A 25 -8.61 1.28 7.20
CA GLN A 25 -9.28 2.44 7.78
C GLN A 25 -10.01 3.30 6.72
N ASP A 26 -10.19 2.76 5.50
CA ASP A 26 -10.97 3.39 4.44
C ASP A 26 -10.30 4.64 3.83
N TYR A 27 -8.99 4.82 3.99
CA TYR A 27 -8.24 5.90 3.33
C TYR A 27 -7.92 5.58 1.86
N SER A 28 -7.77 6.62 1.04
CA SER A 28 -7.22 6.48 -0.31
C SER A 28 -5.69 6.60 -0.27
N VAL A 29 -4.97 5.50 -0.51
CA VAL A 29 -3.50 5.49 -0.34
C VAL A 29 -2.78 5.47 -1.68
N ARG A 30 -1.74 6.30 -1.83
CA ARG A 30 -0.73 6.18 -2.89
C ARG A 30 0.62 5.88 -2.26
N ALA A 31 1.32 4.88 -2.78
CA ALA A 31 2.66 4.55 -2.31
C ALA A 31 3.70 4.81 -3.41
N THR A 32 4.86 5.38 -3.04
CA THR A 32 6.00 5.42 -3.95
C THR A 32 6.79 4.12 -3.85
N ILE A 33 7.20 3.63 -5.01
CA ILE A 33 7.99 2.41 -5.14
C ILE A 33 9.28 2.74 -5.89
N ARG A 34 10.41 2.16 -5.47
CA ARG A 34 11.70 2.42 -6.11
C ARG A 34 11.77 1.88 -7.54
N SER A 35 11.08 0.77 -7.80
CA SER A 35 11.02 0.14 -9.11
C SER A 35 9.61 -0.34 -9.39
N LEU A 36 9.08 0.02 -10.58
CA LEU A 36 7.78 -0.46 -11.05
C LEU A 36 7.75 -1.98 -11.23
N SER A 37 8.89 -2.64 -11.44
CA SER A 37 8.98 -4.10 -11.55
C SER A 37 8.56 -4.86 -10.29
N LYS A 38 8.54 -4.19 -9.13
CA LYS A 38 8.09 -4.79 -7.86
C LYS A 38 6.59 -4.60 -7.59
N LYS A 39 5.87 -3.89 -8.47
CA LYS A 39 4.45 -3.54 -8.27
C LYS A 39 3.59 -4.78 -8.05
N ASP A 40 3.75 -5.80 -8.89
CA ASP A 40 2.87 -6.98 -8.86
C ASP A 40 3.05 -7.78 -7.56
N THR A 41 4.29 -7.98 -7.12
CA THR A 41 4.60 -8.62 -5.83
C THR A 41 3.97 -7.88 -4.64
N ILE A 42 3.94 -6.55 -4.68
CA ILE A 42 3.32 -5.74 -3.62
C ILE A 42 1.80 -5.91 -3.61
N LEU A 43 1.17 -5.90 -4.79
CA LEU A 43 -0.26 -6.12 -4.94
C LEU A 43 -0.66 -7.53 -4.49
N GLU A 44 0.10 -8.55 -4.86
CA GLU A 44 -0.10 -9.92 -4.37
C GLU A 44 0.00 -10.01 -2.85
N THR A 45 0.98 -9.32 -2.25
CA THR A 45 1.14 -9.30 -0.80
C THR A 45 -0.04 -8.62 -0.09
N LEU A 46 -0.56 -7.53 -0.66
CA LEU A 46 -1.75 -6.83 -0.12
C LEU A 46 -3.01 -7.68 -0.26
N LYS A 47 -3.20 -8.37 -1.39
CA LYS A 47 -4.29 -9.33 -1.60
C LYS A 47 -4.23 -10.50 -0.62
N ALA A 48 -3.04 -11.03 -0.35
CA ALA A 48 -2.85 -12.08 0.66
C ALA A 48 -3.23 -11.63 2.08
N GLN A 49 -3.27 -10.32 2.34
CA GLN A 49 -3.73 -9.73 3.59
C GLN A 49 -5.24 -9.38 3.60
N ASN A 50 -6.00 -9.84 2.59
CA ASN A 50 -7.43 -9.54 2.39
C ASN A 50 -7.72 -8.04 2.25
N ILE A 51 -6.79 -7.30 1.65
CA ILE A 51 -6.97 -5.87 1.37
C ILE A 51 -7.29 -5.75 -0.11
N ASP A 52 -8.47 -5.23 -0.41
CA ASP A 52 -8.89 -4.94 -1.78
C ASP A 52 -8.24 -3.63 -2.21
N THR A 53 -7.36 -3.70 -3.22
CA THR A 53 -6.50 -2.60 -3.68
C THR A 53 -6.81 -2.18 -5.10
#